data_AF-A0A2V8PJN3-F1
#
_entry.id   AF-A0A2V8PJN3-F1
#
_cell.length_a   1.000
_cell.length_b   1.000
_cell.length_c   1.000
_cell.angle_alpha   90.00
_cell.angle_beta   90.00
_cell.angle_gamma   90.00
#
_symmetry.space_group_name_H-M   'P 1'
#
loop_
_entity.id
_entity.type
_entity.pdbx_description
1 polymer ?
#
loop_
_entity_poly.entity_id
_entity_poly.type
_entity_poly.pdbx_seq_one_letter_code
_entity_poly.pdbx_strand_id
1 'polypeptide(L)'
;MFESSEAAILDRVFQPDAGDWPKAAAEAILSINFGKTDLDRMMSLLGKAKAGELSTLEAQMLENYRHVGKLLELMKSRARRSLLTSAA
;
A
#
# COMPACT_ATOMS: atom_id res chain seq x y z
N MET A 1 14.07 5.47 -16.10
CA MET A 1 13.16 5.18 -14.96
C MET A 1 13.13 6.43 -14.08
N PHE A 2 11.95 6.96 -13.75
CA PHE A 2 11.83 8.23 -13.03
C PHE A 2 12.22 8.04 -11.55
N GLU A 3 13.46 8.37 -11.21
CA GLU A 3 13.99 8.34 -9.83
C GLU A 3 13.16 9.18 -8.84
N SER A 4 12.38 10.13 -9.37
CA SER A 4 11.50 11.06 -8.65
C SER A 4 10.04 10.63 -8.54
N SER A 5 9.65 9.45 -9.07
CA SER A 5 8.28 8.97 -8.84
C SER A 5 8.06 8.66 -7.35
N GLU A 6 6.86 8.96 -6.84
CA GLU A 6 6.49 8.67 -5.44
C GLU A 6 6.78 7.21 -5.08
N ALA A 7 6.43 6.30 -5.99
CA ALA A 7 6.78 4.89 -5.96
C ALA A 7 8.26 4.59 -5.67
N ALA A 8 9.17 5.25 -6.39
CA ALA A 8 10.61 5.04 -6.25
C ALA A 8 11.15 5.67 -4.96
N ILE A 9 10.57 6.79 -4.52
CA ILE A 9 10.91 7.43 -3.24
C ILE A 9 10.51 6.51 -2.09
N LEU A 10 9.28 5.98 -2.11
CA LEU A 10 8.76 5.07 -1.09
C LEU A 10 9.60 3.80 -0.97
N ASP A 11 10.03 3.21 -2.10
CA ASP A 11 10.86 2.02 -2.10
C ASP A 11 12.19 2.24 -1.35
N ARG A 12 12.86 3.37 -1.60
CA ARG A 12 14.11 3.74 -0.90
C ARG A 12 13.91 4.05 0.58
N VAL A 13 12.78 4.65 0.94
CA VAL A 13 12.47 5.02 2.33
C VAL A 13 12.10 3.78 3.15
N PHE A 14 11.23 2.93 2.62
CA PHE A 14 10.71 1.78 3.36
C PHE A 14 11.61 0.57 3.29
N GLN A 15 12.46 0.43 2.26
CA GLN A 15 13.37 -0.70 2.08
C GLN A 15 12.64 -2.03 2.30
N PRO A 16 11.66 -2.39 1.45
CA PRO A 16 10.73 -3.50 1.67
C PRO A 16 11.40 -4.87 1.86
N ASP A 17 12.68 -4.98 1.50
CA ASP A 17 13.50 -6.18 1.60
C ASP A 17 14.40 -6.25 2.84
N ALA A 18 14.41 -5.21 3.67
CA ALA A 18 15.02 -5.27 5.00
C ALA A 18 14.19 -6.16 5.93
N GLY A 19 14.83 -6.75 6.95
CA GLY A 19 14.22 -7.73 7.85
C GLY A 19 14.55 -7.47 9.31
N ASP A 20 14.52 -6.20 9.71
CA ASP A 20 15.08 -5.66 10.95
C ASP A 20 14.04 -5.00 11.87
N TRP A 21 12.74 -5.08 11.56
CA TRP A 21 11.71 -4.58 12.46
C TRP A 21 11.48 -5.52 13.65
N PRO A 22 11.27 -4.98 14.87
CA PRO A 22 10.84 -5.79 16.01
C PRO A 22 9.55 -6.56 15.70
N LYS A 23 9.45 -7.80 16.19
CA LYS A 23 8.29 -8.68 15.97
C LYS A 23 6.95 -7.99 16.23
N ALA A 24 6.80 -7.30 17.36
CA ALA A 24 5.57 -6.60 17.72
C ALA A 24 5.20 -5.48 16.71
N ALA A 25 6.19 -4.78 16.17
CA ALA A 25 5.96 -3.75 15.15
C ALA A 25 5.54 -4.38 13.81
N ALA A 26 6.20 -5.47 13.40
CA ALA A 26 5.86 -6.19 12.18
C ALA A 26 4.43 -6.76 12.24
N GLU A 27 4.02 -7.35 13.36
CA GLU A 27 2.66 -7.84 13.60
C GLU A 27 1.63 -6.71 13.55
N ALA A 28 1.91 -5.58 14.22
CA ALA A 28 1.04 -4.41 14.20
C ALA A 28 0.84 -3.87 12.77
N ILE A 29 1.91 -3.75 11.98
CA ILE A 29 1.85 -3.26 10.60
C ILE A 29 1.05 -4.22 9.69
N LEU A 30 1.19 -5.53 9.88
CA LEU A 30 0.43 -6.51 9.10
C LEU A 30 -1.08 -6.44 9.37
N SER A 31 -1.49 -5.98 10.56
CA SER A 31 -2.89 -5.82 10.92
C SER A 31 -3.57 -4.61 10.26
N ILE A 32 -2.79 -3.64 9.75
CA ILE A 32 -3.32 -2.42 9.11
C ILE A 32 -3.97 -2.78 7.77
N ASN A 33 -5.24 -2.43 7.60
CA ASN A 33 -6.00 -2.66 6.38
C ASN A 33 -6.94 -1.48 6.12
N PHE A 34 -7.38 -1.34 4.87
CA PHE A 34 -8.47 -0.42 4.55
C PHE A 34 -9.73 -0.82 5.32
N GLY A 35 -10.41 0.18 5.88
CA GLY A 35 -11.72 -0.03 6.50
C GLY A 35 -12.77 -0.39 5.45
N LYS A 36 -13.88 -0.96 5.90
CA LYS A 36 -15.00 -1.37 5.03
C LYS A 36 -15.48 -0.23 4.12
N THR A 37 -15.65 0.97 4.67
CA THR A 37 -16.08 2.16 3.92
C THR A 37 -15.14 2.49 2.75
N ASP A 38 -13.83 2.36 2.96
CA ASP A 38 -12.84 2.63 1.90
C ASP A 38 -12.80 1.52 0.86
N LEU A 39 -12.93 0.27 1.28
CA LEU A 39 -13.05 -0.86 0.36
C LEU A 39 -14.30 -0.75 -0.51
N ASP A 40 -15.45 -0.42 0.07
CA ASP A 40 -16.71 -0.22 -0.66
C ASP A 40 -16.59 0.93 -1.66
N ARG A 41 -15.93 2.03 -1.26
CA ARG A 41 -15.67 3.16 -2.15
C ARG A 41 -14.72 2.78 -3.29
N MET A 42 -13.62 2.09 -3.00
CA MET A 42 -12.68 1.60 -4.00
C MET A 42 -13.37 0.68 -5.02
N MET A 43 -14.19 -0.26 -4.56
CA MET A 43 -14.93 -1.16 -5.45
C MET A 43 -15.90 -0.40 -6.36
N SER A 44 -16.62 0.59 -5.83
CA SER A 44 -17.51 1.45 -6.61
C SER A 44 -16.74 2.23 -7.68
N LEU A 45 -15.62 2.87 -7.32
CA LEU A 45 -14.76 3.61 -8.24
C LEU A 45 -14.19 2.70 -9.34
N LEU A 46 -13.74 1.50 -8.99
CA LEU A 46 -13.25 0.52 -9.96
C LEU A 46 -14.37 0.04 -10.90
N GLY A 47 -15.60 -0.10 -10.41
CA GLY A 47 -16.78 -0.38 -11.23
C GLY A 47 -17.01 0.70 -12.29
N LYS A 48 -17.06 1.97 -11.86
CA LYS A 48 -17.19 3.12 -12.76
C LYS A 48 -16.03 3.24 -13.75
N ALA A 49 -14.80 2.95 -13.31
CA ALA A 49 -13.61 2.96 -14.17
C ALA A 49 -13.77 1.98 -15.35
N LYS A 50 -14.26 0.77 -15.06
CA LYS A 50 -14.52 -0.26 -16.08
C LYS A 50 -15.64 0.13 -17.04
N ALA A 51 -16.64 0.87 -16.56
CA ALA A 51 -17.74 1.38 -17.38
C ALA A 51 -17.35 2.64 -18.19
N GLY A 52 -16.17 3.23 -17.95
CA GLY A 52 -15.78 4.50 -18.59
C GLY A 52 -16.50 5.72 -18.02
N GLU A 53 -17.10 5.61 -16.83
CA GLU A 53 -17.96 6.62 -16.20
C GLU A 53 -17.25 7.41 -15.10
N LEU A 54 -15.92 7.31 -15.04
CA LEU A 54 -15.13 7.94 -13.98
C LEU A 54 -15.03 9.45 -14.23
N SER A 55 -15.52 10.26 -13.29
CA SER A 55 -15.24 11.70 -13.31
C SER A 55 -13.77 11.99 -12.99
N THR A 56 -13.30 13.19 -13.32
CA THR A 56 -11.92 13.64 -12.99
C THR A 56 -11.62 13.58 -11.50
N LEU A 57 -12.59 13.95 -10.65
CA LEU A 57 -12.45 13.88 -9.20
C LEU A 57 -12.34 12.43 -8.72
N GLU A 58 -13.15 11.54 -9.29
CA GLU A 58 -13.11 10.11 -8.97
C GLU A 58 -11.83 9.43 -9.45
N ALA A 59 -11.25 9.88 -10.57
CA ALA A 59 -9.93 9.46 -11.03
C ALA A 59 -8.84 9.81 -10.01
N GLN A 60 -8.86 11.04 -9.50
CA GLN A 60 -7.93 11.47 -8.47
C GLN A 60 -8.11 10.69 -7.16
N MET A 61 -9.36 10.44 -6.73
CA MET A 61 -9.63 9.60 -5.57
C MET A 61 -9.11 8.17 -5.75
N LEU A 62 -9.31 7.57 -6.92
CA LEU A 62 -8.82 6.23 -7.21
C LEU A 62 -7.29 6.18 -7.21
N GLU A 63 -6.62 7.22 -7.70
CA GLU A 63 -5.16 7.33 -7.65
C GLU A 63 -4.64 7.45 -6.21
N ASN A 64 -5.30 8.24 -5.36
CA ASN A 64 -4.98 8.31 -3.93
C ASN A 64 -5.06 6.94 -3.25
N TYR A 65 -6.09 6.15 -3.56
CA TYR A 65 -6.21 4.77 -3.05
C TYR A 65 -5.06 3.88 -3.55
N ARG A 66 -4.61 4.03 -4.80
CA ARG A 66 -3.44 3.29 -5.32
C ARG A 66 -2.16 3.68 -4.59
N HIS A 67 -1.94 4.97 -4.33
CA HIS A 67 -0.77 5.45 -3.61
C HIS A 67 -0.70 4.89 -2.19
N VAL A 68 -1.82 4.97 -1.44
CA VAL A 68 -1.91 4.41 -0.08
C VAL A 68 -1.75 2.89 -0.11
N GLY A 69 -2.36 2.20 -1.07
CA GLY A 69 -2.21 0.75 -1.23
C GLY A 69 -0.76 0.34 -1.48
N LYS A 70 -0.03 1.09 -2.33
CA LYS A 70 1.39 0.84 -2.60
C LYS A 70 2.25 1.05 -1.35
N LEU A 71 2.02 2.13 -0.60
CA LEU A 71 2.68 2.37 0.67
C LEU A 71 2.48 1.19 1.64
N LEU A 72 1.23 0.75 1.81
CA LEU A 72 0.91 -0.36 2.69
C LEU A 72 1.60 -1.67 2.27
N GLU A 73 1.66 -1.98 0.98
CA GLU A 73 2.34 -3.20 0.52
C GLU A 73 3.86 -3.16 0.75
N LEU A 74 4.51 -2.00 0.57
CA LEU A 74 5.94 -1.85 0.89
C LEU A 74 6.21 -2.08 2.38
N MET A 75 5.39 -1.47 3.24
CA MET A 75 5.48 -1.69 4.69
C MET A 75 5.24 -3.15 5.07
N LYS A 76 4.19 -3.77 4.52
CA LYS A 76 3.87 -5.17 4.80
C LYS A 76 4.93 -6.14 4.28
N SER A 77 5.60 -5.82 3.18
CA SER A 77 6.74 -6.61 2.68
C SER A 77 7.88 -6.68 3.72
N ARG A 78 8.32 -5.52 4.24
CA ARG A 78 9.37 -5.46 5.28
C ARG A 78 8.94 -6.13 6.56
N ALA A 79 7.67 -5.97 6.96
CA ALA A 79 7.12 -6.66 8.12
C ALA A 79 7.18 -8.19 7.98
N ARG A 80 6.72 -8.73 6.83
CA ARG A 80 6.80 -10.19 6.54
C ARG A 80 8.25 -10.67 6.61
N ARG A 81 9.19 -9.95 5.98
CA ARG A 81 10.62 -10.28 6.04
C ARG A 81 11.18 -10.26 7.46
N SER A 82 10.81 -9.27 8.26
CA SER A 82 11.27 -9.15 9.65
C SER A 82 10.79 -10.31 10.52
N LEU A 83 9.58 -10.82 10.28
CA LEU A 83 9.08 -12.02 10.97
C LEU A 83 9.77 -13.31 10.52
N LEU A 84 10.17 -13.42 9.24
CA LEU A 84 10.95 -14.55 8.75
C LEU A 84 12.36 -14.56 9.34
N THR A 85 13.04 -13.41 9.38
CA THR A 85 14.39 -13.29 9.95
C THR A 85 14.40 -13.49 11.47
N SER A 86 13.40 -13.01 12.20
CA SER A 86 13.31 -13.20 13.65
C SER A 86 13.05 -14.65 14.07
N ALA A 87 12.63 -15.52 13.15
CA ALA A 87 12.43 -16.95 13.39
C ALA A 87 13.67 -17.80 13.07
N ALA A 88 14.71 -17.20 12.48
CA ALA A 88 16.02 -17.81 12.20
C ALA A 88 17.05 -17.45 13.28
#